data_AF-A0A8J8BSV0-F1
#
_entry.id   AF-A0A8J8BSV0-F1
#
_cell.length_a   1.000
_cell.length_b   1.000
_cell.length_c   1.000
_cell.angle_alpha   90.00
_cell.angle_beta   90.00
_cell.angle_gamma   90.00
#
_symmetry.space_group_name_H-M   'P 1'
#
loop_
_entity.id
_entity.type
_entity.pdbx_description
1 polymer ?
#
loop_
_entity_poly.entity_id
_entity_poly.type
_entity_poly.pdbx_seq_one_letter_code
_entity_poly.pdbx_strand_id
1 'polypeptide(L)'
;MSDNQLCSLLESIGNLTELRQLYLEHNELTSLPESIGNLTRLEELHVKGNRLTFIREVFISLKKRAVPYISDVSWTIKWKTQYISVERIFA
;
A
#
# COMPACT_ATOMS: atom_id res chain seq x y z
N MET A 1 -15.48 -14.56 0.73
CA MET A 1 -14.66 -13.82 -0.25
C MET A 1 -15.48 -12.63 -0.68
N SER A 2 -14.96 -11.43 -0.44
CA SER A 2 -15.67 -10.19 -0.77
C SER A 2 -15.03 -9.65 -2.02
N ASP A 3 -15.51 -10.10 -3.20
CA ASP A 3 -15.17 -9.47 -4.47
C ASP A 3 -15.86 -8.10 -4.50
N ASN A 4 -15.16 -7.09 -4.02
CA ASN A 4 -15.64 -5.72 -4.17
C ASN A 4 -15.22 -5.26 -5.57
N GLN A 5 -16.19 -4.94 -6.42
CA GLN A 5 -15.97 -4.48 -7.79
C GLN A 5 -15.49 -3.01 -7.82
N LEU A 6 -14.65 -2.61 -6.87
CA LEU A 6 -14.18 -1.25 -6.76
C LEU A 6 -13.17 -0.99 -7.87
N CYS A 7 -13.61 -0.29 -8.92
CA CYS A 7 -12.76 0.06 -10.06
C CYS A 7 -11.88 1.29 -9.78
N SER A 8 -12.27 2.15 -8.84
CA SER A 8 -11.52 3.34 -8.44
C SER A 8 -11.73 3.67 -6.96
N LEU A 9 -10.78 4.41 -6.40
CA LEU A 9 -10.83 4.94 -5.04
C LEU A 9 -11.04 6.46 -5.11
N LEU A 10 -11.89 7.01 -4.23
CA LEU A 10 -12.17 8.45 -4.20
C LEU A 10 -10.97 9.25 -3.68
N GLU A 11 -10.78 10.47 -4.21
CA GLU A 11 -9.77 11.43 -3.74
C GLU A 11 -9.91 11.79 -2.24
N SER A 12 -11.11 11.60 -1.68
CA SER A 12 -11.35 11.82 -0.25
C SER A 12 -10.59 10.84 0.66
N ILE A 13 -10.03 9.75 0.13
CA ILE A 13 -9.19 8.84 0.92
C ILE A 13 -8.01 9.58 1.55
N GLY A 14 -7.43 10.58 0.87
CA GLY A 14 -6.30 11.34 1.40
C GLY A 14 -6.60 12.17 2.64
N ASN A 15 -7.87 12.33 3.01
CA ASN A 15 -8.25 12.97 4.27
C ASN A 15 -8.02 12.07 5.49
N LEU A 16 -7.82 10.76 5.29
CA LEU A 16 -7.54 9.80 6.35
C LEU A 16 -6.06 9.83 6.75
N THR A 17 -5.53 10.99 7.09
CA THR A 17 -4.11 11.22 7.40
C THR A 17 -3.56 10.36 8.53
N GLU A 18 -4.45 9.87 9.40
CA GLU A 18 -4.20 8.99 10.54
C GLU A 18 -4.22 7.49 10.21
N LEU A 19 -4.59 7.13 8.98
CA LEU A 19 -4.72 5.74 8.56
C LEU A 19 -3.35 5.06 8.52
N ARG A 20 -3.22 3.94 9.24
CA ARG A 20 -1.99 3.13 9.30
C ARG A 20 -2.01 1.91 8.39
N GLN A 21 -3.18 1.33 8.15
CA GLN A 21 -3.32 0.12 7.33
C GLN A 21 -4.50 0.31 6.37
N LEU A 22 -4.29 -0.02 5.10
CA LEU A 22 -5.31 0.07 4.06
C LEU A 22 -5.38 -1.24 3.28
N TYR A 23 -6.56 -1.88 3.32
CA TYR A 23 -6.82 -3.15 2.65
C TYR A 23 -7.72 -2.93 1.44
N LEU A 24 -7.17 -3.15 0.25
CA LEU A 24 -7.85 -3.05 -1.04
C LEU A 24 -7.73 -4.35 -1.84
N GLU A 25 -7.43 -5.48 -1.18
CA GLU A 25 -7.25 -6.77 -1.84
C GLU A 25 -8.53 -7.21 -2.57
N HIS A 26 -8.37 -7.91 -3.69
CA HIS A 26 -9.46 -8.48 -4.49
C HIS A 26 -10.49 -7.44 -4.94
N ASN A 27 -10.00 -6.33 -5.53
CA ASN A 27 -10.80 -5.32 -6.20
C ASN A 27 -10.42 -5.21 -7.68
N GLU A 28 -11.05 -4.28 -8.42
CA GLU A 28 -10.77 -4.05 -9.85
C GLU A 28 -10.00 -2.75 -10.08
N LEU A 29 -9.25 -2.27 -9.07
CA LEU A 29 -8.54 -1.00 -9.15
C LEU A 29 -7.49 -1.04 -10.26
N THR A 30 -7.61 -0.10 -11.20
CA THR A 30 -6.61 0.11 -12.26
C THR A 30 -5.57 1.16 -11.88
N SER A 31 -5.91 2.05 -10.95
CA SER A 31 -5.03 3.09 -10.41
C SER A 31 -5.40 3.44 -8.96
N LEU A 32 -4.52 4.18 -8.28
CA LEU A 32 -4.79 4.81 -6.98
C LEU A 32 -4.83 6.33 -7.16
N PRO A 33 -5.71 7.07 -6.47
CA PRO A 33 -5.80 8.52 -6.53
C PRO A 33 -4.50 9.18 -6.02
N GLU A 34 -4.18 10.39 -6.50
CA GLU A 34 -2.95 11.07 -6.09
C GLU A 34 -2.94 11.40 -4.60
N SER A 35 -4.12 11.68 -4.04
CA SER A 35 -4.34 11.91 -2.60
C SER A 35 -3.94 10.74 -1.69
N ILE A 36 -3.70 9.53 -2.21
CA ILE A 36 -3.11 8.42 -1.44
C ILE A 36 -1.77 8.84 -0.79
N GLY A 37 -1.04 9.80 -1.39
CA GLY A 37 0.18 10.38 -0.81
C GLY A 37 -0.04 11.22 0.44
N ASN A 38 -1.27 11.67 0.71
CA ASN A 38 -1.61 12.40 1.92
C ASN A 38 -1.72 11.46 3.14
N LEU A 39 -1.74 10.15 2.92
CA LEU A 39 -1.72 9.11 3.97
C LEU A 39 -0.32 8.97 4.59
N THR A 40 0.15 10.05 5.20
CA THR A 40 1.52 10.18 5.74
C THR A 40 1.82 9.15 6.83
N ARG A 41 0.81 8.72 7.60
CA ARG A 41 0.93 7.68 8.64
C ARG A 41 0.70 6.26 8.15
N LEU A 42 0.45 6.03 6.86
CA LEU A 42 0.21 4.67 6.34
C LEU A 42 1.46 3.81 6.44
N GLU A 43 1.34 2.65 7.07
CA GLU A 43 2.43 1.70 7.33
C GLU A 43 2.32 0.49 6.42
N GLU A 44 1.09 0.09 6.07
CA GLU A 44 0.82 -1.08 5.23
C GLU A 44 -0.31 -0.79 4.22
N LEU A 45 -0.09 -1.18 2.96
CA LEU A 45 -1.06 -1.11 1.88
C LEU A 45 -1.14 -2.47 1.20
N HIS A 46 -2.33 -3.04 1.19
CA HIS A 46 -2.60 -4.33 0.57
C HIS A 46 -3.41 -4.13 -0.71
N VAL A 47 -2.85 -4.50 -1.86
CA VAL A 47 -3.48 -4.30 -3.17
C VAL A 47 -3.50 -5.58 -4.02
N LYS A 48 -3.29 -6.73 -3.39
CA LYS A 48 -3.32 -8.04 -4.06
C LYS A 48 -4.60 -8.25 -4.84
N GLY A 49 -4.52 -8.84 -6.03
CA GLY A 49 -5.71 -9.18 -6.82
C GLY A 49 -6.44 -7.98 -7.41
N ASN A 50 -5.75 -6.83 -7.57
CA ASN A 50 -6.22 -5.72 -8.39
C ASN A 50 -5.64 -5.75 -9.80
N ARG A 51 -6.10 -4.82 -10.65
CA ARG A 51 -5.61 -4.60 -12.02
C ARG A 51 -4.60 -3.44 -12.09
N LEU A 52 -3.88 -3.17 -10.99
CA LEU A 52 -2.88 -2.10 -10.93
C LEU A 52 -1.69 -2.45 -11.85
N THR A 53 -1.68 -1.88 -13.05
CA THR A 53 -0.68 -2.17 -14.09
C THR A 53 0.66 -1.51 -13.84
N PHE A 54 0.72 -0.47 -13.00
CA PHE A 54 1.96 0.25 -12.68
C PHE A 54 2.09 0.53 -11.19
N ILE A 55 2.81 -0.36 -10.50
CA ILE A 55 3.35 -0.07 -9.16
C ILE A 55 4.19 1.23 -9.16
N ARG A 56 4.81 1.56 -10.30
CA ARG A 56 5.62 2.78 -10.45
C ARG A 56 4.81 4.06 -10.17
N GLU A 57 3.55 4.12 -10.58
CA GLU A 57 2.69 5.28 -10.31
C GLU A 57 2.23 5.34 -8.85
N VAL A 58 1.95 4.18 -8.24
CA VAL A 58 1.67 4.10 -6.80
C VAL A 58 2.81 4.73 -5.98
N PHE A 59 4.05 4.46 -6.37
CA PHE A 59 5.24 4.98 -5.68
C PHE A 59 5.43 6.49 -5.89
N ILE A 60 5.10 7.02 -7.07
CA ILE A 60 5.11 8.46 -7.34
C ILE A 60 4.03 9.16 -6.50
N SER A 61 2.81 8.61 -6.49
CA SER A 61 1.66 9.20 -5.79
C SER A 61 1.82 9.19 -4.28
N LEU A 62 2.50 8.19 -3.71
CA LEU A 62 2.66 8.09 -2.26
C LEU A 62 3.56 9.15 -1.63
N LYS A 63 4.40 9.85 -2.42
CA LYS A 63 5.30 10.94 -1.96
C LYS A 63 6.09 10.60 -0.68
N LYS A 64 6.27 9.32 -0.36
CA LYS A 64 6.95 8.87 0.86
C LYS A 64 8.46 8.86 0.64
N ARG A 65 9.17 9.50 1.56
CA ARG A 65 10.65 9.46 1.63
C ARG A 65 11.20 8.07 1.98
N ALA A 66 10.40 7.22 2.63
CA ALA A 66 10.81 5.87 3.00
C ALA A 66 10.72 4.96 1.77
N VAL A 67 11.79 4.17 1.53
CA VAL A 67 11.82 3.15 0.48
C VAL A 67 10.85 2.03 0.90
N PRO A 68 9.73 1.83 0.18
CA PRO A 68 8.84 0.73 0.51
C PRO A 68 9.48 -0.60 0.13
N TYR A 69 9.16 -1.63 0.90
CA TYR A 69 9.47 -3.02 0.56
C TYR A 69 8.17 -3.75 0.20
N ILE A 70 8.20 -4.48 -0.91
CA ILE A 70 7.11 -5.35 -1.34
C ILE A 70 7.40 -6.74 -0.80
N SER A 71 6.51 -7.28 0.04
CA SER A 71 6.65 -8.67 0.48
C SER A 71 6.30 -9.62 -0.67
N ASP A 72 7.24 -10.48 -1.03
CA ASP A 72 7.37 -11.30 -2.26
C ASP A 72 6.12 -12.14 -2.67
N VAL A 73 5.14 -12.34 -1.78
CA VAL A 73 3.95 -13.20 -2.04
C VAL A 73 2.59 -12.56 -1.74
N SER A 74 2.55 -11.41 -1.06
CA SER A 74 1.30 -10.82 -0.58
C SER A 74 0.88 -9.55 -1.33
N TRP A 75 1.71 -9.02 -2.24
CA TRP A 75 1.48 -7.70 -2.86
C TRP A 75 1.17 -6.62 -1.80
N THR A 76 1.78 -6.78 -0.62
CA THR A 76 1.70 -5.85 0.49
C THR A 76 2.87 -4.91 0.41
N ILE A 77 2.59 -3.62 0.37
CA ILE A 77 3.58 -2.56 0.42
C ILE A 77 3.70 -2.11 1.87
N LYS A 78 4.92 -2.17 2.42
CA LYS A 78 5.20 -1.75 3.80
C LYS A 78 6.22 -0.61 3.83
N TRP A 79 5.99 0.37 4.70
CA TRP A 79 6.88 1.54 4.89
C TRP A 79 7.62 1.57 6.22
N LYS A 80 7.24 0.72 7.19
CA LYS A 80 8.00 0.56 8.43
C LYS A 80 8.90 -0.66 8.36
N THR A 81 10.20 -0.43 8.50
CA THR A 81 11.16 -1.46 8.89
C THR A 81 10.87 -1.82 10.35
N GLN A 82 10.05 -2.83 10.61
CA GLN A 82 10.33 -3.62 11.79
C GLN A 82 11.62 -4.36 11.47
N TYR A 83 12.69 -3.92 12.13
CA TYR A 83 13.91 -4.70 12.25
C TYR A 83 13.51 -6.14 12.56
N ILE A 84 13.69 -7.04 11.60
CA ILE A 84 14.24 -8.33 11.98
C ILE A 84 15.59 -7.94 12.56
N SER A 85 15.73 -8.01 13.88
CA SER A 85 17.06 -8.05 14.49
C SER A 85 17.81 -9.15 13.74
N VAL A 86 18.78 -8.75 12.93
CA VAL A 86 19.73 -9.65 12.25
C VAL A 86 20.48 -10.55 13.27
N GLU A 87 20.31 -10.31 14.56
CA GLU A 87 20.80 -11.14 15.66
C GLU A 87 20.03 -12.45 15.91
N ARG A 88 18.86 -12.71 15.29
CA ARG A 88 18.17 -14.02 15.42
C ARG A 88 18.41 -15.00 14.26
N ILE A 89 19.33 -14.69 13.36
CA ILE A 89 19.73 -15.61 12.27
C ILE A 89 21.07 -16.33 12.59
N PHE A 90 21.79 -15.92 13.64
CA PHE A 90 23.07 -16.54 14.03
C PHE A 90 23.22 -16.79 15.55
N ALA A 91 22.17 -17.26 16.23
CA ALA A 91 22.29 -17.79 17.60
C ALA A 91 21.67 -19.19 17.69
#